data_AF-A0A1G1NEX5-F1
#
_entry.id   AF-A0A1G1NEX5-F1
#
_cell.length_a   1.000
_cell.length_b   1.000
_cell.length_c   1.000
_cell.angle_alpha   90.00
_cell.angle_beta   90.00
_cell.angle_gamma   90.00
#
_symmetry.space_group_name_H-M   'P 1'
#
loop_
_entity.id
_entity.type
_entity.pdbx_description
1 polymer ?
#
loop_
_entity_poly.entity_id
_entity_poly.type
_entity_poly.pdbx_seq_one_letter_code
_entity_poly.pdbx_strand_id
1 'polypeptide(L)'
;MIRKNFFIYSIISFGILTVCAFIALPFIQGEPPGPGGSQPQNLSQWHYYQELSMECRKTAAVSCCMASVRRMTAKQAQLVPAEGCSEGWGKNSLKCVSSYQWCEPKE
;
A
#
# COMPACT_ATOMS: atom_id res chain seq x y z
N MET A 1 34.16 37.68 44.05
CA MET A 1 33.99 38.48 42.81
C MET A 1 34.33 37.62 41.58
N ILE A 2 33.36 36.94 40.96
CA ILE A 2 33.51 36.31 39.64
C ILE A 2 32.17 36.45 38.89
N ARG A 3 31.94 37.65 38.33
CA ARG A 3 30.82 37.98 37.43
C ARG A 3 31.40 38.18 36.03
N LYS A 4 31.76 37.10 35.32
CA LYS A 4 32.23 37.22 33.91
C LYS A 4 31.80 36.08 32.96
N ASN A 5 30.98 35.12 33.40
CA ASN A 5 30.63 33.97 32.54
C ASN A 5 29.20 33.96 32.00
N PHE A 6 28.37 34.95 32.34
CA PHE A 6 26.95 34.92 31.96
C PHE A 6 26.62 35.60 30.62
N PHE A 7 27.55 36.39 30.06
CA PHE A 7 27.23 37.28 28.94
C PHE A 7 27.49 36.69 27.55
N ILE A 8 28.28 35.62 27.43
CA ILE A 8 28.68 35.06 26.13
C ILE A 8 27.66 34.03 25.60
N TYR A 9 26.95 33.33 26.49
CA TYR A 9 25.97 32.30 26.09
C TYR A 9 24.69 32.86 25.47
N SER A 10 24.42 34.16 25.58
CA SER A 10 23.15 34.75 25.11
C SER A 10 23.18 35.17 23.63
N ILE A 11 24.36 35.41 23.05
CA ILE A 11 24.47 35.95 21.68
C ILE A 11 24.49 34.82 20.63
N ILE A 12 25.00 33.63 20.98
CA ILE A 12 25.10 32.50 20.05
C ILE A 12 23.73 31.85 19.78
N SER A 13 22.77 31.96 20.70
CA SER A 13 21.43 31.37 20.53
C SER A 13 20.52 32.14 19.57
N PHE A 14 20.76 33.42 19.31
CA PHE A 14 19.89 34.22 18.45
C PHE A 14 20.28 34.24 16.96
N GLY A 15 21.51 33.82 16.61
CA GLY A 15 21.99 33.86 15.22
C GLY A 15 21.66 32.62 14.37
N ILE A 16 21.37 31.47 14.99
CA ILE A 16 21.14 30.20 14.26
C ILE A 16 19.66 29.99 13.93
N LEU A 17 18.74 30.71 14.58
CA LEU A 17 17.30 30.55 14.39
C LEU A 17 16.74 31.22 13.12
N THR A 18 17.49 32.08 12.43
CA THR A 18 16.93 32.90 11.33
C THR A 18 17.35 32.45 9.94
N VAL A 19 18.30 31.51 9.79
CA VAL A 19 18.81 31.08 8.47
C VAL A 19 18.08 29.83 7.94
N CYS A 20 17.39 29.06 8.77
CA CYS A 20 16.64 27.89 8.31
C CYS A 20 15.25 28.19 7.71
N ALA A 21 14.81 29.46 7.73
CA ALA A 21 13.43 29.81 7.35
C ALA A 21 13.22 30.18 5.87
N PHE A 22 14.26 30.26 5.03
CA PHE A 22 14.15 30.88 3.70
C PHE A 22 14.72 30.12 2.50
N ILE A 23 15.18 28.87 2.64
CA ILE A 23 15.59 28.05 1.49
C ILE A 23 14.84 26.72 1.50
N ALA A 24 13.61 26.74 0.97
CA ALA A 24 13.11 25.77 0.00
C ALA A 24 11.58 25.88 -0.08
N LEU A 25 11.14 26.38 -1.22
CA LEU A 25 9.76 26.48 -1.68
C LEU A 25 8.94 25.19 -1.47
N PRO A 26 7.61 25.33 -1.40
CA PRO A 26 6.70 24.19 -1.32
C PRO A 26 6.87 23.36 -2.59
N PHE A 27 7.47 22.17 -2.44
CA PHE A 27 7.40 21.15 -3.46
C PHE A 27 5.96 20.65 -3.45
N ILE A 28 5.10 21.31 -4.25
CA ILE A 28 3.81 20.77 -4.66
C ILE A 28 4.14 19.60 -5.56
N GLN A 29 4.40 18.46 -4.93
CA GLN A 29 4.43 17.17 -5.56
C GLN A 29 2.97 16.86 -5.87
N GLY A 30 2.56 17.12 -7.11
CA GLY A 30 1.39 16.48 -7.67
C GLY A 30 1.65 14.98 -7.62
N GLU A 31 1.11 14.32 -6.59
CA GLU A 31 1.01 12.87 -6.59
C GLU A 31 0.16 12.48 -7.80
N PRO A 32 0.63 11.58 -8.68
CA PRO A 32 -0.29 10.91 -9.59
C PRO A 32 -1.35 10.22 -8.72
N PRO A 33 -2.64 10.20 -9.10
CA PRO A 33 -3.68 9.53 -8.33
C PRO A 33 -3.37 8.04 -8.24
N GLY A 34 -2.63 7.67 -7.19
CA GLY A 34 -2.47 6.30 -6.74
C GLY A 34 -3.77 5.89 -6.04
N PRO A 35 -4.32 4.70 -6.31
CA PRO A 35 -5.46 4.20 -5.57
C PRO A 35 -4.95 3.75 -4.20
N GLY A 36 -4.85 4.67 -3.24
CA GLY A 36 -4.09 4.42 -2.01
C GLY A 36 -4.52 5.25 -0.83
N GLY A 37 -5.83 5.40 -0.62
CA GLY A 37 -6.38 5.97 0.61
C GLY A 37 -5.96 5.15 1.83
N SER A 38 -5.30 5.81 2.77
CA SER A 38 -4.92 5.30 4.09
C SER A 38 -6.17 5.11 4.97
N GLN A 39 -6.70 3.89 5.05
CA GLN A 39 -7.72 3.49 6.03
C GLN A 39 -7.49 2.05 6.55
N PRO A 40 -7.81 1.75 7.82
CA PRO A 40 -7.53 0.48 8.50
C PRO A 40 -8.26 -0.76 7.96
N GLN A 41 -9.03 -0.62 6.88
CA GLN A 41 -9.62 -1.72 6.10
C GLN A 41 -8.58 -2.37 5.15
N ASN A 42 -7.45 -1.69 4.89
CA ASN A 42 -6.40 -2.18 3.99
C ASN A 42 -5.57 -3.31 4.61
N LEU A 43 -5.39 -3.32 5.94
CA LEU A 43 -4.51 -4.29 6.60
C LEU A 43 -5.05 -5.72 6.51
N SER A 44 -6.34 -5.93 6.79
CA SER A 44 -6.98 -7.25 6.69
C SER A 44 -7.02 -7.74 5.24
N GLN A 45 -7.32 -6.84 4.30
CA GLN A 45 -7.32 -7.16 2.87
C GLN A 45 -5.91 -7.50 2.36
N TRP A 46 -4.89 -6.79 2.82
CA TRP A 46 -3.49 -7.08 2.48
C TRP A 46 -3.06 -8.44 3.05
N HIS A 47 -3.40 -8.73 4.31
CA HIS A 47 -3.16 -10.03 4.92
C HIS A 47 -3.81 -11.17 4.14
N TYR A 48 -5.05 -10.98 3.69
CA TYR A 48 -5.77 -11.96 2.86
C TYR A 48 -5.00 -12.31 1.58
N TYR A 49 -4.57 -11.31 0.80
CA TYR A 49 -3.81 -11.57 -0.43
C TYR A 49 -2.39 -12.10 -0.16
N GLN A 50 -1.81 -11.74 0.99
CA GLN A 50 -0.53 -12.29 1.43
C GLN A 50 -0.64 -13.79 1.69
N GLU A 51 -1.70 -14.24 2.37
CA GLU A 51 -1.97 -15.66 2.62
C GLU A 51 -2.16 -16.43 1.31
N LEU A 52 -2.97 -15.92 0.38
CA LEU A 52 -3.13 -16.52 -0.95
C LEU A 52 -1.78 -16.63 -1.69
N SER A 53 -0.92 -15.62 -1.56
CA SER A 53 0.42 -15.64 -2.15
C SER A 53 1.33 -16.68 -1.51
N MET A 54 1.17 -16.96 -0.21
CA MET A 54 1.92 -18.01 0.48
C MET A 54 1.47 -19.40 0.01
N GLU A 55 0.17 -19.63 -0.15
CA GLU A 55 -0.36 -20.88 -0.69
C GLU A 55 0.12 -21.13 -2.13
N CYS A 56 0.23 -20.08 -2.95
CA CYS A 56 0.79 -20.21 -4.29
C CYS A 56 2.19 -20.82 -4.33
N ARG A 57 3.02 -20.58 -3.30
CA ARG A 57 4.40 -21.11 -3.22
C ARG A 57 4.44 -22.63 -3.05
N LYS A 58 3.35 -23.23 -2.56
CA LYS A 58 3.23 -24.69 -2.38
C LYS A 58 2.83 -25.41 -3.68
N THR A 59 2.40 -24.66 -4.71
CA THR A 59 1.96 -25.22 -5.98
C THR A 59 3.12 -25.36 -6.98
N ALA A 60 3.04 -26.34 -7.88
CA ALA A 60 4.04 -26.51 -8.95
C ALA A 60 4.08 -25.33 -9.93
N ALA A 61 2.96 -24.61 -10.08
CA ALA A 61 2.79 -23.50 -11.02
C ALA A 61 2.63 -22.16 -10.29
N VAL A 62 3.65 -21.83 -9.49
CA VAL A 62 3.75 -20.61 -8.67
C VAL A 62 3.49 -19.34 -9.49
N SER A 63 4.12 -19.23 -10.67
CA SER A 63 4.03 -18.03 -11.51
C SER A 63 2.59 -17.69 -11.89
N CYS A 64 1.79 -18.70 -12.26
CA CYS A 64 0.41 -18.46 -12.66
C CYS A 64 -0.52 -18.24 -11.47
N CYS A 65 -0.31 -18.95 -10.36
CA CYS A 65 -1.04 -18.70 -9.13
C CYS A 65 -0.79 -17.26 -8.64
N MET A 66 0.46 -16.82 -8.59
CA MET A 66 0.82 -15.44 -8.20
C MET A 66 0.24 -14.39 -9.17
N ALA A 67 0.20 -14.68 -10.47
CA ALA A 67 -0.46 -13.80 -11.44
C ALA A 67 -1.96 -13.66 -11.15
N SER A 68 -2.62 -14.74 -10.73
CA SER A 68 -4.04 -14.70 -10.35
C SER A 68 -4.27 -13.86 -9.10
N VAL A 69 -3.43 -14.01 -8.06
CA VAL A 69 -3.51 -13.18 -6.84
C VAL A 69 -3.32 -11.70 -7.17
N ARG A 70 -2.34 -11.34 -8.01
CA ARG A 70 -2.12 -9.95 -8.43
C ARG A 70 -3.34 -9.34 -9.13
N ARG A 71 -4.01 -10.11 -10.00
CA ARG A 71 -5.25 -9.65 -10.65
C ARG A 71 -6.37 -9.45 -9.63
N MET A 72 -6.54 -10.39 -8.70
CA MET A 72 -7.52 -10.28 -7.63
C MET A 72 -7.26 -9.05 -6.75
N THR A 73 -6.02 -8.79 -6.35
CA THR A 73 -5.65 -7.60 -5.57
C THR A 73 -5.95 -6.30 -6.32
N ALA A 74 -5.63 -6.23 -7.61
CA ALA A 74 -5.92 -5.06 -8.44
C ALA A 74 -7.43 -4.76 -8.57
N LYS A 75 -8.25 -5.81 -8.52
CA LYS A 75 -9.71 -5.72 -8.59
C LYS A 75 -10.39 -5.69 -7.21
N GLN A 76 -9.61 -5.82 -6.13
CA GLN A 76 -10.11 -6.04 -4.77
C GLN A 76 -11.11 -7.22 -4.69
N ALA A 77 -10.91 -8.23 -5.54
CA ALA A 77 -11.80 -9.38 -5.66
C ALA A 77 -11.45 -10.48 -4.64
N GLN A 78 -12.47 -11.19 -4.18
CA GLN A 78 -12.33 -12.35 -3.32
C GLN A 78 -12.45 -13.64 -4.13
N LEU A 79 -11.93 -14.74 -3.57
CA LEU A 79 -12.14 -16.07 -4.13
C LEU A 79 -13.63 -16.36 -4.31
N VAL A 80 -13.95 -17.12 -5.36
CA VAL A 80 -15.31 -17.62 -5.54
C VAL A 80 -15.69 -18.48 -4.33
N PRO A 81 -16.80 -18.17 -3.64
CA PRO A 81 -17.26 -18.98 -2.52
C PRO A 81 -17.87 -20.30 -3.01
N ALA A 82 -18.13 -21.24 -2.11
CA ALA A 82 -18.63 -22.57 -2.48
C ALA A 82 -19.99 -22.51 -3.17
N GLU A 83 -20.79 -21.51 -2.83
CA GLU A 83 -22.12 -21.23 -3.37
C GLU A 83 -22.08 -20.62 -4.79
N GLY A 84 -20.88 -20.23 -5.26
CA GLY A 84 -20.69 -19.56 -6.54
C GLY A 84 -20.78 -18.03 -6.46
N CYS A 85 -20.79 -17.37 -7.61
CA CYS A 85 -20.92 -15.91 -7.65
C CYS A 85 -22.38 -15.48 -7.55
N SER A 86 -22.63 -14.39 -6.82
CA SER A 86 -23.95 -13.76 -6.71
C SER A 86 -24.54 -13.38 -8.07
N GLU A 87 -25.86 -13.14 -8.11
CA GLU A 87 -26.54 -12.67 -9.31
C GLU A 87 -25.92 -11.37 -9.84
N GLY A 88 -25.73 -11.27 -11.17
CA GLY A 88 -25.00 -10.19 -11.82
C GLY A 88 -23.47 -10.32 -11.82
N TRP A 89 -22.91 -11.30 -11.11
CA TRP A 89 -21.48 -11.59 -11.09
C TRP A 89 -21.14 -12.90 -11.81
N GLY A 90 -20.06 -12.90 -12.56
CA GLY A 90 -19.50 -14.03 -13.29
C GLY A 90 -18.20 -14.50 -12.67
N LYS A 91 -17.93 -15.80 -12.79
CA LYS A 91 -16.67 -16.39 -12.41
C LYS A 91 -15.59 -16.05 -13.43
N ASN A 92 -14.50 -15.45 -12.98
CA ASN A 92 -13.31 -15.20 -13.79
C ASN A 92 -12.11 -15.99 -13.24
N SER A 93 -11.20 -16.38 -14.13
CA SER A 93 -9.96 -17.05 -13.80
C SER A 93 -8.92 -16.81 -14.89
N LEU A 94 -7.64 -17.08 -14.60
CA LEU A 94 -6.65 -17.16 -15.66
C LEU A 94 -6.84 -18.47 -16.44
N LYS A 95 -6.22 -18.55 -17.63
CA LYS A 95 -6.23 -19.75 -18.50
C LYS A 95 -5.37 -20.90 -17.98
N CYS A 96 -4.86 -20.84 -16.76
CA CYS A 96 -3.97 -21.84 -16.20
C CYS A 96 -4.63 -22.62 -15.07
N VAL A 97 -4.25 -23.88 -14.92
CA VAL A 97 -4.89 -24.80 -13.97
C VAL A 97 -4.70 -24.37 -12.51
N SER A 98 -3.57 -23.73 -12.18
CA SER A 98 -3.23 -23.30 -10.82
C SER A 98 -3.73 -21.90 -10.46
N SER A 99 -4.49 -21.23 -11.32
CA SER A 99 -5.04 -19.92 -10.96
C SER A 99 -6.23 -20.03 -10.03
N TYR A 100 -6.30 -19.08 -9.11
CA TYR A 100 -7.51 -18.82 -8.36
C TYR A 100 -8.65 -18.36 -9.28
N GLN A 101 -9.86 -18.65 -8.83
CA GLN A 101 -11.10 -18.19 -9.44
C GLN A 101 -11.67 -17.11 -8.53
N TRP A 102 -12.14 -16.00 -9.10
CA TRP A 102 -12.77 -14.91 -8.37
C TRP A 102 -14.04 -14.45 -9.09
N CYS A 103 -14.89 -13.70 -8.40
CA CYS A 103 -16.10 -13.13 -8.99
C CYS A 103 -15.81 -11.73 -9.54
N GLU A 104 -16.31 -11.44 -10.74
CA GLU A 104 -16.32 -10.11 -11.36
C GLU A 104 -17.72 -9.80 -11.91
N PRO A 105 -18.08 -8.52 -12.12
CA PRO A 105 -19.33 -8.18 -12.80
C PRO A 105 -19.37 -8.82 -14.19
N LYS A 106 -20.53 -9.34 -14.59
CA LYS A 106 -20.72 -9.82 -15.97
C LYS A 106 -20.66 -8.62 -16.92
N GLU A 107 -19.80 -8.71 -17.94
CA GLU A 107 -19.82 -7.81 -19.10
C GLU A 107 -21.05 -8.05 -19.97
#